data_AF-A0A0D0D8U1-F1
#
_entry.id   AF-A0A0D0D8U1-F1
#
_cell.length_a   1.000
_cell.length_b   1.000
_cell.length_c   1.000
_cell.angle_alpha   90.00
_cell.angle_beta   90.00
_cell.angle_gamma   90.00
#
_symmetry.space_group_name_H-M   'P 1'
#
loop_
_entity.id
_entity.type
_entity.pdbx_description
1 polymer ?
#
loop_
_entity_poly.entity_id
_entity_poly.type
_entity_poly.pdbx_seq_one_letter_code
_entity_poly.pdbx_strand_id
1 'polypeptide(L)'
;KPRDKPTQYNWPAKKQKNTQDVPSTSAQPAQSITQSNLTLSDWITVFAYIDSHPTVPQNSVVKHFGTLKSGTLIFTQATLSRKLHTQPVLEAHVNDNLL
;
A
#
# COMPACT_ATOMS: atom_id res chain seq x y z
N LYS A 1 -21.65 -28.90 52.54
CA LYS A 1 -22.91 -28.51 51.87
C LYS A 1 -22.65 -27.23 51.08
N PRO A 2 -23.12 -27.12 49.82
CA PRO A 2 -22.61 -26.16 48.82
C PRO A 2 -23.19 -24.75 48.98
N ARG A 3 -22.45 -23.74 48.52
CA ARG A 3 -22.87 -22.33 48.54
C ARG A 3 -23.99 -22.08 47.53
N ASP A 4 -25.03 -21.39 48.00
CA ASP A 4 -26.13 -20.88 47.17
C ASP A 4 -25.64 -19.84 46.16
N LYS A 5 -26.19 -19.97 44.95
CA LYS A 5 -25.88 -19.17 43.76
C LYS A 5 -26.58 -17.81 43.83
N PRO A 6 -25.90 -16.69 43.50
CA PRO A 6 -26.52 -15.38 43.50
C PRO A 6 -27.50 -15.21 42.33
N THR A 7 -28.63 -14.61 42.67
CA THR A 7 -29.78 -14.20 41.88
C THR A 7 -29.42 -13.50 40.56
N GLN A 8 -30.08 -13.91 39.47
CA GLN A 8 -29.95 -13.30 38.15
C GLN A 8 -30.46 -11.85 38.15
N TYR A 9 -29.61 -10.93 37.72
CA TYR A 9 -29.98 -9.53 37.50
C TYR A 9 -30.73 -9.39 36.17
N ASN A 10 -31.89 -8.75 36.23
CA ASN A 10 -32.84 -8.54 35.15
C ASN A 10 -32.35 -7.39 34.24
N TRP A 11 -31.99 -7.68 32.99
CA TRP A 11 -31.71 -6.64 31.99
C TRP A 11 -32.98 -6.35 31.19
N PRO A 12 -33.48 -5.10 31.15
CA PRO A 12 -34.65 -4.77 30.35
C PRO A 12 -34.34 -4.89 28.86
N ALA A 13 -35.19 -5.64 28.15
CA ALA A 13 -35.12 -5.82 26.71
C ALA A 13 -35.20 -4.46 25.98
N LYS A 14 -34.14 -4.07 25.27
CA LYS A 14 -34.19 -2.96 24.33
C LYS A 14 -34.81 -3.42 23.01
N LYS A 15 -35.95 -2.79 22.71
CA LYS A 15 -36.81 -2.96 21.53
C LYS A 15 -36.02 -2.94 20.23
N GLN A 16 -36.27 -3.93 19.36
CA GLN A 16 -35.94 -3.84 17.94
C GLN A 16 -36.89 -2.82 17.28
N LYS A 17 -36.34 -1.75 16.71
CA LYS A 17 -37.03 -0.93 15.71
C LYS A 17 -36.29 -1.10 14.39
N ASN A 18 -36.96 -1.78 13.47
CA ASN A 18 -36.53 -1.87 12.08
C ASN A 18 -37.02 -0.60 11.37
N THR A 19 -36.09 0.30 11.03
CA THR A 19 -36.26 1.31 9.99
C THR A 19 -34.95 1.33 9.23
N GLN A 20 -35.02 0.74 8.05
CA GLN A 20 -33.94 0.68 7.09
C GLN A 20 -33.85 2.04 6.40
N ASP A 21 -32.80 2.82 6.67
CA ASP A 21 -32.22 3.68 5.64
C ASP A 21 -30.79 4.08 6.03
N VAL A 22 -29.86 3.51 5.24
CA VAL A 22 -28.43 3.83 5.05
C VAL A 22 -27.57 4.01 6.30
N PRO A 23 -26.54 3.17 6.53
CA PRO A 23 -25.47 3.55 7.44
C PRO A 23 -24.79 4.79 6.85
N SER A 24 -24.86 5.92 7.57
CA SER A 24 -23.95 7.04 7.31
C SER A 24 -22.54 6.52 7.51
N THR A 25 -21.96 6.07 6.40
CA THR A 25 -20.65 5.45 6.41
C THR A 25 -19.68 6.61 6.45
N SER A 26 -19.08 6.87 7.62
CA SER A 26 -17.88 7.71 7.75
C SER A 26 -16.66 7.06 7.06
N ALA A 27 -16.87 6.19 6.08
CA ALA A 27 -15.82 5.69 5.23
C ALA A 27 -15.28 6.92 4.52
N GLN A 28 -14.10 7.33 4.96
CA GLN A 28 -13.27 8.18 4.14
C GLN A 28 -13.18 7.48 2.78
N PRO A 29 -13.26 8.21 1.65
CA PRO A 29 -12.86 7.63 0.38
C PRO A 29 -11.53 6.96 0.66
N ALA A 30 -11.37 5.70 0.24
CA ALA A 30 -10.07 5.05 0.27
C ALA A 30 -9.12 6.08 -0.33
N GLN A 31 -8.29 6.70 0.51
CA GLN A 31 -7.30 7.65 0.05
C GLN A 31 -6.62 6.86 -1.03
N SER A 32 -6.74 7.32 -2.29
CA SER A 32 -6.08 6.68 -3.42
C SER A 32 -4.70 6.39 -2.89
N ILE A 33 -4.40 5.11 -2.66
CA ILE A 33 -3.18 4.74 -1.95
C ILE A 33 -2.14 5.22 -2.92
N THR A 34 -1.65 6.43 -2.69
CA THR A 34 -0.54 7.03 -3.39
C THR A 34 0.53 6.04 -3.02
N GLN A 35 0.79 5.08 -3.92
CA GLN A 35 1.53 3.87 -3.60
C GLN A 35 2.92 4.32 -3.17
N SER A 36 3.08 4.53 -1.87
CA SER A 36 4.31 5.02 -1.24
C SER A 36 5.38 3.93 -1.29
N ASN A 37 4.94 2.70 -1.52
CA ASN A 37 5.77 1.54 -1.72
C ASN A 37 5.58 1.04 -3.15
N LEU A 38 6.46 1.50 -4.05
CA LEU A 38 6.65 0.87 -5.34
C LEU A 38 6.90 -0.63 -5.16
N THR A 39 6.23 -1.44 -5.96
CA THR A 39 6.42 -2.89 -5.97
C THR A 39 7.79 -3.24 -6.54
N LEU A 40 8.25 -4.48 -6.32
CA LEU A 40 9.47 -4.96 -6.96
C LEU A 40 9.40 -4.84 -8.49
N SER A 41 8.25 -5.16 -9.09
CA SER A 41 8.07 -5.06 -10.55
C SER A 41 8.19 -3.62 -11.07
N ASP A 42 7.70 -2.66 -10.28
CA ASP A 42 7.83 -1.23 -10.60
C ASP A 42 9.30 -0.81 -10.61
N TRP A 43 10.07 -1.25 -9.61
CA TRP A 43 11.51 -0.98 -9.55
C TRP A 43 12.27 -1.60 -10.72
N ILE A 44 11.94 -2.83 -11.12
CA ILE A 44 12.55 -3.46 -12.30
C ILE A 44 12.26 -2.66 -13.57
N THR A 45 11.03 -2.17 -13.72
CA THR A 45 10.64 -1.30 -14.86
C THR A 45 11.42 0.01 -14.85
N VAL A 46 11.61 0.62 -13.67
CA VAL A 46 12.40 1.85 -13.52
C VAL A 46 13.88 1.60 -13.83
N PHE A 47 14.46 0.48 -13.40
CA PHE A 47 15.86 0.14 -13.70
C PHE A 47 16.07 -0.10 -15.20
N ALA A 48 15.20 -0.88 -15.85
CA ALA A 48 15.27 -1.10 -17.30
C ALA A 48 15.19 0.22 -18.11
N TYR A 49 14.40 1.19 -17.64
CA TYR A 49 14.35 2.52 -18.25
C TYR A 49 15.67 3.28 -18.09
N ILE A 50 16.33 3.20 -16.93
CA ILE A 50 17.62 3.86 -16.69
C ILE A 50 18.72 3.24 -17.55
N ASP A 51 18.76 1.90 -17.62
CA ASP A 51 19.78 1.17 -18.39
C ASP A 51 19.66 1.44 -19.88
N SER A 52 18.44 1.61 -20.39
CA SER A 52 18.19 2.00 -21.78
C SER A 52 18.43 3.49 -22.07
N HIS A 53 18.51 4.34 -21.03
CA HIS A 53 18.66 5.78 -21.16
C HIS A 53 19.78 6.36 -20.26
N PRO A 54 21.05 5.96 -20.45
CA PRO A 54 22.15 6.33 -19.54
C PRO A 54 22.44 7.84 -19.50
N THR A 55 22.01 8.60 -20.52
CA THR A 55 22.19 10.06 -20.59
C THR A 55 21.06 10.83 -19.92
N VAL A 56 19.98 10.16 -19.50
CA VAL A 56 18.84 10.83 -18.87
C VAL A 56 19.14 11.09 -17.40
N PRO A 57 19.08 12.37 -16.96
CA PRO A 57 19.33 12.68 -15.56
C PRO A 57 18.22 12.13 -14.67
N GLN A 58 18.58 11.75 -13.44
CA GLN A 58 17.69 11.09 -12.50
C GLN A 58 16.41 11.88 -12.19
N ASN A 59 16.47 13.21 -12.20
CA ASN A 59 15.30 14.07 -12.03
C ASN A 59 14.28 13.93 -13.17
N SER A 60 14.73 13.70 -14.39
CA SER A 60 13.90 13.47 -15.57
C SER A 60 13.27 12.09 -15.53
N VAL A 61 13.97 11.09 -14.98
CA VAL A 61 13.40 9.76 -14.69
C VAL A 61 12.23 9.88 -13.71
N VAL A 62 12.44 10.56 -12.58
CA VAL A 62 11.37 10.80 -11.57
C VAL A 62 10.18 11.53 -12.19
N LYS A 63 10.42 12.57 -13.00
CA LYS A 63 9.35 13.30 -13.70
C LYS A 63 8.60 12.42 -14.69
N HIS A 64 9.31 11.61 -15.47
CA HIS A 64 8.70 10.69 -16.43
C HIS A 64 7.71 9.76 -15.72
N PHE A 65 8.17 9.01 -14.72
CA PHE A 65 7.34 8.06 -13.98
C PHE A 65 6.24 8.72 -13.14
N GLY A 66 6.43 9.97 -12.70
CA GLY A 66 5.37 10.75 -12.05
C GLY A 66 4.24 11.19 -13.01
N THR A 67 4.45 11.15 -14.32
CA THR A 67 3.43 11.50 -15.33
C THR A 67 2.72 10.29 -15.95
N LEU A 68 3.19 9.07 -15.69
CA LEU A 68 2.54 7.86 -16.20
C LEU A 68 1.18 7.65 -15.50
N LYS A 69 0.12 7.48 -16.30
CA LYS A 69 -1.26 7.27 -15.83
C LYS A 69 -1.51 5.89 -15.21
N SER A 70 -0.58 4.94 -15.37
CA SER A 70 -0.76 3.53 -14.98
C SER A 70 -0.59 3.26 -13.48
N GLY A 71 -0.80 4.29 -12.66
CA GLY A 71 -0.36 4.35 -11.27
C GLY A 71 0.77 5.36 -11.17
N THR A 72 0.50 6.50 -10.55
CA THR A 72 1.52 7.54 -10.32
C THR A 72 2.60 6.93 -9.44
N LEU A 73 3.72 6.50 -10.03
CA LEU A 73 4.88 6.03 -9.27
C LEU A 73 5.47 7.25 -8.53
N ILE A 74 5.12 7.39 -7.26
CA ILE A 74 5.61 8.50 -6.43
C ILE A 74 6.86 8.05 -5.70
N PHE A 75 8.01 8.39 -6.25
CA PHE A 75 9.29 8.27 -5.57
C PHE A 75 10.13 9.53 -5.76
N THR A 76 11.02 9.79 -4.81
CA THR A 76 11.91 10.94 -4.89
C THR A 76 13.21 10.55 -5.57
N GLN A 77 13.95 11.56 -6.04
CA GLN A 77 15.31 11.35 -6.53
C GLN A 77 16.20 10.63 -5.51
N ALA A 78 16.06 10.94 -4.22
CA ALA A 78 16.80 10.29 -3.15
C ALA A 78 16.44 8.80 -3.00
N THR A 79 15.14 8.46 -3.14
CA THR A 79 14.69 7.07 -3.15
C THR A 79 15.30 6.31 -4.32
N LEU A 80 15.32 6.90 -5.51
CA LEU A 80 15.91 6.28 -6.70
C LEU A 80 17.42 6.06 -6.52
N SER A 81 18.15 7.03 -5.97
CA SER A 81 19.59 6.89 -5.71
C SER A 81 19.86 5.74 -4.73
N ARG A 82 19.13 5.69 -3.60
CA ARG A 82 19.27 4.58 -2.64
C ARG A 82 18.96 3.24 -3.28
N LYS A 83 17.96 3.18 -4.16
CA LYS A 83 17.55 1.95 -4.83
C LYS A 83 18.57 1.45 -5.85
N LEU A 84 19.20 2.35 -6.61
CA LEU A 84 20.31 2.01 -7.51
C LEU A 84 21.49 1.39 -6.75
N HIS A 85 21.80 1.88 -5.54
CA HIS A 85 22.86 1.28 -4.72
C HIS A 85 22.51 -0.14 -4.25
N THR A 86 21.22 -0.45 -4.10
CA THR A 86 20.72 -1.76 -3.71
C THR A 86 20.31 -2.65 -4.88
N GLN A 87 20.47 -2.18 -6.13
CA GLN A 87 20.04 -2.90 -7.33
C GLN A 87 20.60 -4.33 -7.41
N PRO A 88 21.89 -4.60 -7.12
CA PRO A 88 22.43 -5.96 -7.20
C PRO A 88 21.74 -6.94 -6.24
N VAL A 89 21.30 -6.44 -5.08
CA VAL A 89 20.57 -7.25 -4.09
C VAL A 89 19.15 -7.52 -4.59
N LEU A 90 18.49 -6.53 -5.21
CA LEU A 90 17.14 -6.67 -5.75
C LEU A 90 17.10 -7.65 -6.94
N GLU A 91 18.09 -7.61 -7.81
CA GLU A 91 18.20 -8.57 -8.93
C GLU A 91 18.43 -10.01 -8.43
N ALA A 92 19.23 -10.20 -7.38
CA ALA A 92 19.39 -11.51 -6.74
C ALA A 92 18.06 -12.08 -6.22
N HIS A 93 17.22 -11.25 -5.59
CA HIS A 93 15.90 -11.66 -5.10
C HIS A 93 14.89 -12.00 -6.22
N VAL A 94 15.04 -11.42 -7.42
CA VAL A 94 14.23 -11.83 -8.58
C VAL A 94 14.63 -13.22 -9.06
N ASN A 95 15.93 -13.51 -9.09
CA ASN A 95 16.45 -14.81 -9.49
C ASN A 95 16.07 -15.92 -8.50
N ASP A 96 16.04 -15.63 -7.20
CA ASP A 96 15.63 -16.60 -6.17
C ASP A 96 14.14 -16.96 -6.22
N ASN A 97 13.27 -16.08 -6.74
CA ASN A 97 11.84 -16.34 -6.90
C ASN A 97 11.48 -17.06 -8.23
N LEU A 98 12.46 -17.29 -9.10
CA LEU A 98 12.29 -17.97 -10.38
C LEU A 98 12.79 -19.44 -10.36
N LEU A 99 13.12 -19.97 -9.19
CA LEU A 99 13.67 -21.34 -9.01
C LEU A 99 12.67 -22.32 -8.41
#